data_AF-A0A392U9N2-F1
#
_entry.id   AF-A0A392U9N2-F1
#
_cell.length_a   1.000
_cell.length_b   1.000
_cell.length_c   1.000
_cell.angle_alpha   90.00
_cell.angle_beta   90.00
_cell.angle_gamma   90.00
#
_symmetry.space_group_name_H-M   'P 1'
#
loop_
_entity.id
_entity.type
_entity.pdbx_description
1 polymer ?
#
loop_
_entity_poly.entity_id
_entity_poly.type
_entity_poly.pdbx_seq_one_letter_code
_entity_poly.pdbx_strand_id
1 'polypeptide(L)' 'MKIVSWNIRRLGGSEKRQEVRQLVGQQKPFLVCIQESKLQFCDAFVCASLWGNSPHAFSYRPSV' A
#
# COMPACT_ATOMS: atom_id res chain seq x y z
N MET A 1 -4.16 -18.57 -0.50
CA MET A 1 -4.08 -17.24 -1.14
C MET A 1 -4.75 -16.23 -0.21
N LYS A 2 -4.10 -15.13 0.15
CA LYS A 2 -4.67 -14.11 1.06
C LYS A 2 -4.81 -12.78 0.35
N ILE A 3 -5.96 -12.14 0.51
CA ILE A 3 -6.25 -10.80 -0.01
C ILE A 3 -6.55 -9.90 1.17
N VAL A 4 -5.94 -8.72 1.20
CA VAL A 4 -6.22 -7.69 2.22
C VAL A 4 -6.85 -6.50 1.52
N SER A 5 -7.95 -5.99 2.08
CA SER A 5 -8.56 -4.74 1.64
C SER A 5 -8.65 -3.80 2.85
N TRP A 6 -8.03 -2.63 2.76
CA TRP A 6 -7.87 -1.73 3.89
C TRP A 6 -8.10 -0.26 3.52
N ASN A 7 -9.15 0.30 4.09
CA ASN A 7 -9.35 1.75 4.14
C ASN A 7 -8.40 2.38 5.17
N ILE A 8 -7.37 3.08 4.69
CA ILE A 8 -6.28 3.58 5.54
C ILE A 8 -6.55 4.98 6.11
N ARG A 9 -7.57 5.68 5.59
CA ARG A 9 -8.00 7.04 5.94
C ARG A 9 -6.97 8.18 5.76
N ARG A 10 -5.73 7.87 5.35
CA ARG A 10 -4.67 8.73 4.78
C ARG A 10 -3.35 7.94 4.72
N LEU A 11 -2.60 8.03 3.62
CA LEU A 11 -1.31 7.34 3.39
C LEU A 11 -0.15 8.31 3.12
N GLY A 12 -0.18 9.49 3.76
CA GLY A 12 0.84 10.52 3.58
C GLY A 12 2.07 10.34 4.48
N GLY A 13 1.87 9.92 5.74
CA GLY A 13 2.93 9.84 6.75
C GLY A 13 3.77 8.57 6.65
N SER A 14 5.04 8.67 7.07
CA SER A 14 5.99 7.55 7.13
C SER A 14 5.52 6.43 8.05
N GLU A 15 4.91 6.75 9.20
CA GLU A 15 4.37 5.77 10.16
C GLU A 15 3.31 4.86 9.52
N LYS A 16 2.31 5.46 8.86
CA LYS A 16 1.26 4.72 8.14
C LYS A 16 1.82 3.81 7.05
N ARG A 17 2.84 4.27 6.33
CA ARG A 17 3.51 3.44 5.31
C ARG A 17 4.25 2.27 5.95
N GLN A 18 4.86 2.48 7.13
CA GLN A 18 5.50 1.42 7.90
C GLN A 18 4.50 0.40 8.44
N GLU A 19 3.32 0.82 8.90
CA GLU A 19 2.23 -0.09 9.31
C GLU A 19 1.82 -1.01 8.14
N VAL A 20 1.62 -0.45 6.94
CA VAL A 20 1.33 -1.24 5.75
C VAL A 20 2.45 -2.24 5.46
N ARG A 21 3.71 -1.80 5.55
CA ARG A 21 4.86 -2.67 5.33
C ARG A 21 4.94 -3.81 6.33
N GLN A 22 4.69 -3.55 7.61
CA GLN A 22 4.64 -4.59 8.65
C GLN A 22 3.52 -5.58 8.36
N LEU A 23 2.33 -5.09 7.98
CA LEU A 23 1.20 -5.93 7.59
C LEU A 23 1.55 -6.83 6.40
N VAL A 24 2.15 -6.27 5.34
CA VAL A 24 2.57 -7.05 4.16
C VAL A 24 3.60 -8.11 4.54
N GLY A 25 4.60 -7.75 5.35
CA GLY A 25 5.64 -8.69 5.80
C GLY A 25 5.12 -9.82 6.68
N GLN A 26 4.18 -9.53 7.58
CA GLN A 26 3.59 -10.51 8.50
C GLN A 26 2.56 -11.41 7.80
N GLN A 27 1.62 -10.81 7.08
CA GLN A 27 0.51 -11.55 6.47
C GLN A 27 0.93 -12.29 5.18
N LYS A 28 1.94 -11.77 4.49
CA LYS A 28 2.38 -12.19 3.14
C LYS A 28 1.18 -12.30 2.17
N PRO A 29 0.39 -11.22 2.00
CA PRO A 29 -0.77 -11.23 1.14
C PRO A 29 -0.35 -11.38 -0.33
N PHE A 30 -1.21 -12.02 -1.12
CA PHE A 30 -1.08 -12.07 -2.58
C PHE A 30 -1.49 -10.73 -3.22
N LEU A 31 -2.48 -10.06 -2.64
CA LEU A 31 -3.01 -8.77 -3.11
C LEU A 31 -3.36 -7.89 -1.90
N VAL A 32 -3.00 -6.60 -1.96
CA VAL A 32 -3.46 -5.57 -1.02
C VAL A 32 -4.15 -4.46 -1.78
N CYS A 33 -5.38 -4.18 -1.38
CA CYS A 33 -6.15 -3.04 -1.85
C CYS A 33 -6.14 -1.96 -0.76
N ILE A 34 -5.67 -0.75 -1.09
CA ILE A 34 -5.71 0.40 -0.17
C ILE A 34 -6.71 1.44 -0.67
N GLN A 35 -7.61 1.88 0.21
CA GLN A 35 -8.60 2.91 -0.07
C GLN A 35 -8.43 4.14 0.83
N GLU A 36 -8.97 5.28 0.38
CA GLU A 36 -8.84 6.59 1.06
C GLU A 36 -7.39 6.97 1.39
N SER A 37 -6.45 6.65 0.49
CA SER A 37 -5.04 6.99 0.66
C SER A 37 -4.80 8.50 0.71
N LYS A 38 -5.69 9.31 0.11
CA LYS A 38 -5.56 10.78 -0.03
C LYS A 38 -4.22 11.19 -0.65
N LEU A 39 -3.61 10.29 -1.40
CA LEU A 39 -2.40 10.56 -2.18
C LEU A 39 -2.78 11.25 -3.48
N GLN A 40 -2.05 12.31 -3.84
CA GLN A 40 -2.21 12.98 -5.13
C GLN A 40 -1.74 12.12 -6.30
N PHE A 41 -0.69 11.33 -6.08
CA PHE A 41 -0.17 10.35 -7.04
C PHE A 41 0.38 9.13 -6.29
N CYS A 42 0.44 7.98 -6.98
CA CYS A 42 1.10 6.79 -6.48
C CYS A 42 2.06 6.30 -7.55
N ASP A 43 3.35 6.38 -7.27
CA ASP A 43 4.43 5.92 -8.14
C ASP A 43 5.11 4.68 -7.56
N ALA A 44 6.11 4.16 -8.29
CA ALA A 44 6.88 3.00 -7.85
C ALA A 44 7.61 3.24 -6.53
N PHE A 45 8.00 4.49 -6.22
CA PHE A 45 8.69 4.82 -4.97
C PHE A 45 7.74 4.74 -3.77
N VAL A 46 6.53 5.28 -3.91
CA VAL A 46 5.46 5.12 -2.91
C VAL A 46 5.14 3.64 -2.72
N CYS A 47 4.98 2.87 -3.80
CA CYS A 47 4.70 1.43 -3.68
C CYS A 47 5.83 0.65 -3.00
N ALA A 48 7.10 0.92 -3.34
CA ALA A 48 8.25 0.33 -2.67
C ALA A 48 8.31 0.70 -1.18
N SER A 49 7.83 1.90 -0.81
CA SER A 49 7.72 2.29 0.60
C SER A 49 6.70 1.43 1.38
N LEU A 50 5.70 0.86 0.71
CA LEU A 50 4.66 0.02 1.30
C LEU A 50 5.03 -1.47 1.25
N TRP A 51 5.55 -1.94 0.12
CA TRP A 51 5.80 -3.37 -0.12
C TRP A 51 7.23 -3.81 0.22
N GLY A 52 8.17 -2.85 0.32
CA GLY A 52 9.59 -3.12 0.46
C GLY A 52 10.25 -3.52 -0.87
N ASN A 53 11.40 -4.18 -0.79
CA ASN A 53 12.22 -4.57 -1.95
C ASN A 53 11.75 -5.86 -2.66
N SER A 54 10.66 -6.47 -2.23
CA SER A 54 10.11 -7.65 -2.90
C SER A 54 9.56 -7.24 -4.28
N PRO A 55 9.73 -8.04 -5.34
CA PRO A 55 9.10 -7.77 -6.63
C PRO A 55 7.58 -7.60 -6.46
N HIS A 56 7.05 -6.48 -6.94
CA HIS A 56 5.62 -6.18 -6.88
C HIS A 56 5.19 -5.37 -8.08
N ALA A 57 3.99 -5.67 -8.57
CA ALA A 57 3.28 -4.81 -9.50
C ALA A 57 2.27 -3.96 -8.72
N PHE A 58 1.93 -2.79 -9.24
CA PHE A 58 0.90 -1.95 -8.65
C PHE A 58 0.00 -1.35 -9.74
N SER A 59 -1.22 -0.99 -9.33
CA SER A 59 -2.15 -0.21 -10.13
C SER A 59 -2.69 0.92 -9.27
N TYR A 60 -2.79 2.11 -9.84
CA TYR A 60 -3.29 3.30 -9.15
C TYR A 60 -4.45 3.90 -9.94
N ARG A 61 -5.54 4.18 -9.23
CA ARG A 61 -6.67 4.93 -9.75
C ARG A 61 -6.87 6.16 -8.86
N PRO A 62 -6.70 7.38 -9.38
CA PRO A 62 -6.97 8.60 -8.61
C PRO A 62 -8.45 8.69 -8.25
N SER A 63 -8.75 9.38 -7.16
CA SER A 63 -10.13 9.77 -6.83
C SER A 63 -10.57 10.84 -7.81
N VAL A 64 -11.69 10.60 -8.49
CA VAL A 64 -12.39 11.57 -9.35
C VAL A 64 -13.31 12.45 -8.53
#